data_AF-A0A9D5NL62-F1
#
_entry.id   AF-A0A9D5NL62-F1
#
_cell.length_a   1.000
_cell.length_b   1.000
_cell.length_c   1.000
_cell.angle_alpha   90.00
_cell.angle_beta   90.00
_cell.angle_gamma   90.00
#
_symmetry.space_group_name_H-M   'P 1'
#
loop_
_entity.id
_entity.type
_entity.pdbx_description
1 polymer ?
#
loop_
_entity_poly.entity_id
_entity_poly.type
_entity_poly.pdbx_seq_one_letter_code
_entity_poly.pdbx_strand_id
1 'polypeptide(L)'
;MRKSIVLVTLLLIMVLPLKVNAECSINDQNELLKLSNQIKYKYKYVSDNQFKIVFNNVSDKLYIIDDIGLQYSNNEEKDLTYKGGFTRIFHIAANGNTNCSNEIIKDLTIRLPIYNKFSENEKCSKEEYKDFKYCNKFLYEEISEEKWKKELSKYESKLEKNIITNDNNIVKIVIGIGLIVFTILTIGIIMIIRKRKRRKF
;
A
#
# COMPACT_ATOMS: atom_id res chain seq x y z
N MET A 1 -65.69 44.17 -10.50
CA MET A 1 -65.49 42.91 -9.75
C MET A 1 -64.38 42.01 -10.30
N ARG A 2 -64.32 41.71 -11.62
CA ARG A 2 -63.25 40.86 -12.19
C ARG A 2 -61.80 41.35 -11.94
N LYS A 3 -61.54 42.67 -12.01
CA LYS A 3 -60.20 43.25 -11.79
C LYS A 3 -59.71 43.15 -10.34
N SER A 4 -60.62 43.28 -9.37
CA SER A 4 -60.30 43.19 -7.94
C SER A 4 -59.95 41.75 -7.52
N ILE A 5 -60.57 40.76 -8.14
CA ILE A 5 -60.28 39.34 -7.89
C ILE A 5 -58.89 38.97 -8.40
N VAL A 6 -58.52 39.45 -9.60
CA VAL A 6 -57.18 39.23 -10.18
C VAL A 6 -56.06 39.84 -9.32
N LEU A 7 -56.31 41.01 -8.72
CA LEU A 7 -55.33 41.68 -7.87
C LEU A 7 -55.13 40.95 -6.54
N VAL A 8 -56.22 40.41 -5.97
CA VAL A 8 -56.19 39.63 -4.72
C VAL A 8 -55.52 38.27 -4.93
N THR A 9 -55.76 37.60 -6.06
CA THR A 9 -55.07 36.33 -6.38
C THR A 9 -53.58 36.53 -6.64
N LEU A 10 -53.17 37.64 -7.29
CA LEU A 10 -51.76 37.95 -7.50
C LEU A 10 -51.03 38.25 -6.17
N LEU A 11 -51.70 38.94 -5.25
CA LEU A 11 -51.17 39.22 -3.90
C LEU A 11 -50.99 37.93 -3.09
N LEU A 12 -51.91 36.98 -3.22
CA LEU A 12 -51.87 35.69 -2.51
C LEU A 12 -50.66 34.82 -2.90
N ILE A 13 -50.22 34.90 -4.17
CA ILE A 13 -49.06 34.14 -4.68
C ILE A 13 -47.74 34.66 -4.08
N MET A 14 -47.64 35.95 -3.75
CA MET A 14 -46.44 36.53 -3.13
C MET A 14 -46.25 36.13 -1.65
N VAL A 15 -47.32 35.68 -0.98
CA VAL A 15 -47.27 35.31 0.45
C VAL A 15 -47.11 33.80 0.66
N LEU A 16 -47.15 33.00 -0.41
CA LEU A 16 -46.86 31.58 -0.30
C LEU A 16 -45.37 31.42 -0.01
N PRO A 17 -44.97 30.76 1.09
CA PRO A 17 -43.57 30.46 1.34
C PRO A 17 -43.10 29.52 0.24
N LEU A 18 -42.38 30.06 -0.75
CA LEU A 18 -41.62 29.25 -1.69
C LEU A 18 -40.57 28.54 -0.85
N LYS A 19 -40.75 27.22 -0.65
CA LYS A 19 -39.68 26.37 -0.15
C LYS A 19 -38.59 26.37 -1.22
N VAL A 20 -37.64 27.29 -1.07
CA VAL A 20 -36.44 27.29 -1.89
C VAL A 20 -35.59 26.15 -1.35
N ASN A 21 -35.55 25.03 -2.06
CA ASN A 21 -34.48 24.07 -1.83
C ASN A 21 -33.19 24.80 -2.20
N ALA A 22 -32.27 24.95 -1.24
CA ALA A 22 -30.94 25.48 -1.56
C ALA A 22 -30.30 24.49 -2.55
N GLU A 23 -30.14 24.93 -3.79
CA GLU A 23 -29.49 24.13 -4.83
C GLU A 23 -27.99 24.05 -4.51
N CYS A 24 -27.43 22.84 -4.60
CA CYS A 24 -26.01 22.63 -4.41
C CYS A 24 -25.22 23.39 -5.48
N SER A 25 -24.44 24.40 -5.06
CA SER A 25 -23.65 25.19 -6.01
C SER A 25 -22.36 24.46 -6.40
N ILE A 26 -21.79 24.82 -7.56
CA ILE A 26 -20.48 24.32 -8.00
C ILE A 26 -19.39 24.63 -6.96
N ASN A 27 -19.49 25.78 -6.27
CA ASN A 27 -18.54 26.15 -5.23
C ASN A 27 -18.65 25.23 -4.00
N ASP A 28 -19.88 24.89 -3.60
CA ASP A 28 -20.13 23.95 -2.50
C ASP A 28 -19.58 22.56 -2.85
N GLN A 29 -19.83 22.06 -4.07
CA GLN A 29 -19.27 20.77 -4.53
C GLN A 29 -17.74 20.77 -4.51
N ASN A 30 -17.11 21.85 -4.98
CA ASN A 30 -15.65 21.97 -5.00
C ASN A 30 -15.06 22.03 -3.59
N GLU A 31 -15.73 22.67 -2.63
CA GLU A 31 -15.32 22.66 -1.23
C GLU A 31 -15.40 21.25 -0.65
N LEU A 32 -16.53 20.56 -0.84
CA LEU A 32 -16.74 19.19 -0.36
C LEU A 32 -15.73 18.21 -0.98
N LEU A 33 -15.39 18.37 -2.26
CA LEU A 33 -14.36 17.58 -2.93
C LEU A 33 -12.96 17.83 -2.34
N LYS A 34 -12.63 19.07 -1.97
CA LYS A 34 -11.37 19.37 -1.29
C LYS A 34 -11.29 18.68 0.07
N LEU A 35 -12.39 18.73 0.85
CA LEU A 35 -12.49 18.07 2.14
C LEU A 35 -12.40 16.54 2.00
N SER A 36 -13.08 15.94 1.01
CA SER A 36 -13.07 14.49 0.80
C SER A 36 -11.67 13.96 0.42
N ASN A 37 -10.87 14.78 -0.26
CA ASN A 37 -9.48 14.44 -0.60
C ASN A 37 -8.52 14.47 0.61
N GLN A 38 -8.90 15.09 1.72
CA GLN A 38 -8.11 15.11 2.96
C GLN A 38 -8.34 13.87 3.83
N ILE A 39 -9.40 13.11 3.56
CA ILE A 39 -9.72 11.87 4.27
C ILE A 39 -8.61 10.86 4.02
N LYS A 40 -8.04 10.34 5.12
CA LYS A 40 -7.03 9.29 5.11
C LYS A 40 -7.59 8.04 5.76
N TYR A 41 -7.10 6.88 5.38
CA TYR A 41 -7.49 5.62 6.00
C TYR A 41 -6.27 4.81 6.43
N LYS A 42 -6.47 3.99 7.46
CA LYS A 42 -5.56 2.91 7.86
C LYS A 42 -6.38 1.66 8.10
N TYR A 43 -5.75 0.50 7.98
CA TYR A 43 -6.37 -0.75 8.39
C TYR A 43 -5.49 -1.51 9.36
N LYS A 44 -6.12 -2.27 10.26
CA LYS A 44 -5.47 -3.10 11.27
C LYS A 44 -6.00 -4.52 11.19
N TYR A 45 -5.09 -5.49 11.14
CA TYR A 45 -5.43 -6.91 11.23
C TYR A 45 -5.98 -7.24 12.63
N VAL A 46 -7.07 -8.01 12.67
CA VAL A 46 -7.70 -8.47 13.93
C VAL A 46 -7.43 -9.96 14.14
N SER A 47 -8.15 -10.83 13.44
CA SER A 47 -7.98 -12.29 13.42
C SER A 47 -8.63 -12.85 12.15
N ASP A 48 -8.39 -14.13 11.83
CA ASP A 48 -9.15 -14.88 10.82
C ASP A 48 -9.27 -14.19 9.45
N ASN A 49 -8.16 -13.57 8.99
CA ASN A 49 -8.13 -12.78 7.75
C ASN A 49 -9.14 -11.60 7.77
N GLN A 50 -9.34 -10.96 8.92
CA GLN A 50 -10.19 -9.78 9.07
C GLN A 50 -9.40 -8.53 9.43
N PHE A 51 -9.91 -7.38 8.96
CA PHE A 51 -9.29 -6.07 9.10
C PHE A 51 -10.31 -5.03 9.57
N LYS A 52 -9.95 -4.21 10.55
CA LYS A 52 -10.66 -2.97 10.87
C LYS A 52 -10.12 -1.84 10.01
N ILE A 53 -10.99 -0.97 9.50
CA ILE A 53 -10.61 0.23 8.73
C ILE A 53 -10.96 1.45 9.56
N VAL A 54 -10.01 2.37 9.69
CA VAL A 54 -10.17 3.63 10.42
C VAL A 54 -9.96 4.79 9.47
N PHE A 55 -11.00 5.61 9.31
CA PHE A 55 -10.95 6.86 8.55
C PHE A 55 -10.55 8.00 9.48
N ASN A 56 -9.72 8.91 8.96
CA ASN A 56 -9.21 10.07 9.67
C ASN A 56 -9.45 11.32 8.82
N ASN A 57 -9.61 12.45 9.49
CA ASN A 57 -9.93 13.76 8.90
C ASN A 57 -11.29 13.77 8.17
N VAL A 58 -12.28 13.08 8.70
CA VAL A 58 -13.65 13.17 8.19
C VAL A 58 -14.25 14.47 8.73
N SER A 59 -14.47 15.46 7.86
CA SER A 59 -15.16 16.71 8.22
C SER A 59 -16.62 16.43 8.57
N ASP A 60 -17.17 17.24 9.47
CA ASP A 60 -18.59 17.32 9.83
C ASP A 60 -19.55 17.52 8.63
N LYS A 61 -19.06 18.11 7.53
CA LYS A 61 -19.79 18.26 6.27
C LYS A 61 -19.88 16.98 5.45
N LEU A 62 -19.17 15.92 5.83
CA LEU A 62 -19.08 14.66 5.10
C LEU A 62 -19.44 13.47 5.99
N TYR A 63 -19.91 12.40 5.37
CA TYR A 63 -19.98 11.08 5.97
C TYR A 63 -19.57 10.04 4.93
N ILE A 64 -19.17 8.87 5.41
CA ILE A 64 -18.74 7.74 4.59
C ILE A 64 -19.82 6.67 4.69
N ILE A 65 -20.11 6.00 3.59
CA ILE A 65 -21.03 4.87 3.50
C ILE A 65 -20.22 3.68 2.99
N ASP A 66 -20.25 2.56 3.70
CA ASP A 66 -19.65 1.33 3.18
C ASP A 66 -20.59 0.58 2.22
N ASP A 67 -20.08 -0.54 1.68
CA ASP A 67 -20.78 -1.38 0.73
C ASP A 67 -22.00 -2.12 1.31
N ILE A 68 -22.17 -2.12 2.63
CA ILE A 68 -23.33 -2.67 3.34
C ILE A 68 -24.28 -1.58 3.86
N GLY A 69 -24.02 -0.31 3.54
CA GLY A 69 -24.87 0.83 3.87
C GLY A 69 -24.65 1.44 5.24
N LEU A 70 -23.61 1.04 5.98
CA LEU A 70 -23.27 1.62 7.27
C LEU A 70 -22.61 2.98 7.09
N GLN A 71 -23.02 3.92 7.93
CA GLN A 71 -22.54 5.30 7.89
C GLN A 71 -21.51 5.60 8.97
N TYR A 72 -20.47 6.32 8.57
CA TYR A 72 -19.37 6.80 9.40
C TYR A 72 -19.34 8.32 9.29
N SER A 73 -19.59 9.01 10.39
CA SER A 73 -19.39 10.45 10.52
C SER A 73 -18.42 10.68 11.67
N ASN A 74 -17.62 11.74 11.57
CA ASN A 74 -16.54 12.06 12.51
C ASN A 74 -15.44 10.97 12.56
N ASN A 75 -14.31 11.27 13.21
CA ASN A 75 -13.16 10.35 13.34
C ASN A 75 -13.44 9.18 14.31
N GLU A 76 -14.67 8.68 14.36
CA GLU A 76 -15.06 7.60 15.26
C GLU A 76 -14.56 6.25 14.71
N GLU A 77 -13.77 5.55 15.52
CA GLU A 77 -13.43 4.16 15.28
C GLU A 77 -14.66 3.31 15.56
N LYS A 78 -15.29 2.77 14.51
CA LYS A 78 -16.34 1.75 14.67
C LYS A 78 -15.72 0.36 14.61
N ASP A 79 -16.23 -0.53 15.47
CA ASP A 79 -15.83 -1.93 15.55
C ASP A 79 -16.40 -2.76 14.38
N LEU A 80 -16.02 -2.41 13.15
CA LEU A 80 -16.42 -3.14 11.96
C LEU A 80 -15.22 -3.81 11.31
N THR A 81 -15.36 -5.11 11.09
CA THR A 81 -14.31 -5.99 10.58
C THR A 81 -14.66 -6.46 9.18
N TYR A 82 -13.74 -6.26 8.26
CA TYR A 82 -13.87 -6.65 6.86
C TYR A 82 -12.97 -7.83 6.54
N LYS A 83 -13.50 -8.79 5.77
CA LYS A 83 -12.70 -9.91 5.25
C LYS A 83 -11.63 -9.40 4.28
N GLY A 84 -10.39 -9.85 4.47
CA GLY A 84 -9.24 -9.58 3.64
C GLY A 84 -9.30 -10.25 2.27
N GLY A 85 -8.54 -9.73 1.30
CA GLY A 85 -8.51 -10.19 -0.09
C GLY A 85 -9.58 -9.60 -1.01
N PHE A 86 -10.48 -8.80 -0.46
CA PHE A 86 -11.51 -8.11 -1.21
C PHE A 86 -11.19 -6.64 -1.38
N THR A 87 -11.64 -6.08 -2.50
CA THR A 87 -11.71 -4.65 -2.70
C THR A 87 -13.05 -4.16 -2.18
N ARG A 88 -13.02 -3.11 -1.36
CA ARG A 88 -14.20 -2.43 -0.81
C ARG A 88 -14.31 -1.05 -1.40
N ILE A 89 -15.54 -0.62 -1.63
CA ILE A 89 -15.86 0.73 -2.10
C ILE A 89 -16.56 1.44 -0.95
N PHE A 90 -16.09 2.63 -0.64
CA PHE A 90 -16.67 3.52 0.35
C PHE A 90 -17.13 4.79 -0.34
N HIS A 91 -18.40 5.14 -0.21
CA HIS A 91 -18.96 6.36 -0.79
C HIS A 91 -18.80 7.49 0.21
N ILE A 92 -18.11 8.56 -0.18
CA ILE A 92 -18.02 9.78 0.60
C ILE A 92 -19.14 10.71 0.12
N ALA A 93 -20.08 11.02 1.01
CA ALA A 93 -21.27 11.80 0.72
C ALA A 93 -21.34 13.05 1.60
N ALA A 94 -22.06 14.07 1.12
CA ALA A 94 -22.26 15.31 1.85
C ALA A 94 -23.37 15.18 2.89
N ASN A 95 -23.08 15.61 4.12
CA ASN A 95 -23.99 15.51 5.24
C ASN A 95 -25.25 16.38 5.03
N GLY A 96 -26.34 16.04 5.73
CA GLY A 96 -27.65 16.66 5.58
C GLY A 96 -27.72 18.15 5.94
N ASN A 97 -26.69 18.68 6.61
CA ASN A 97 -26.57 20.09 6.97
C ASN A 97 -25.93 20.94 5.86
N THR A 98 -25.69 20.36 4.68
CA THR A 98 -25.10 21.05 3.52
C THR A 98 -26.16 21.27 2.43
N ASN A 99 -25.94 22.24 1.55
CA ASN A 99 -26.79 22.45 0.36
C ASN A 99 -26.72 21.28 -0.63
N CYS A 100 -25.74 20.39 -0.48
CA CYS A 100 -25.51 19.21 -1.31
C CYS A 100 -25.95 17.93 -0.60
N SER A 101 -26.92 18.02 0.32
CA SER A 101 -27.37 16.93 1.19
C SER A 101 -27.54 15.60 0.45
N ASN A 102 -26.83 14.57 0.93
CA ASN A 102 -26.83 13.19 0.41
C ASN A 102 -26.24 13.01 -1.00
N GLU A 103 -25.61 14.03 -1.59
CA GLU A 103 -24.86 13.86 -2.83
C GLU A 103 -23.58 13.08 -2.58
N ILE A 104 -23.30 12.09 -3.44
CA ILE A 104 -22.03 11.37 -3.44
C ILE A 104 -20.98 12.27 -4.07
N ILE A 105 -19.96 12.60 -3.28
CA ILE A 105 -18.86 13.48 -3.68
C ILE A 105 -17.74 12.68 -4.32
N LYS A 106 -17.44 11.50 -3.78
CA LYS A 106 -16.30 10.69 -4.22
C LYS A 106 -16.43 9.24 -3.77
N ASP A 107 -15.96 8.31 -4.60
CA ASP A 107 -15.73 6.93 -4.20
C ASP A 107 -14.28 6.71 -3.76
N LEU A 108 -14.13 6.01 -2.64
CA LEU A 108 -12.85 5.58 -2.08
C LEU A 108 -12.74 4.07 -2.15
N THR A 109 -11.85 3.59 -3.01
CA THR A 109 -11.61 2.16 -3.22
C THR A 109 -10.43 1.68 -2.37
N ILE A 110 -10.67 0.70 -1.50
CA ILE A 110 -9.68 0.14 -0.59
C ILE A 110 -9.51 -1.35 -0.88
N ARG A 111 -8.30 -1.77 -1.27
CA ARG A 111 -7.95 -3.19 -1.42
C ARG A 111 -7.35 -3.72 -0.12
N LEU A 112 -8.05 -4.62 0.54
CA LEU A 112 -7.56 -5.26 1.76
C LEU A 112 -6.62 -6.43 1.42
N PRO A 113 -5.47 -6.54 2.12
CA PRO A 113 -4.60 -7.69 1.91
C PRO A 113 -5.21 -8.97 2.51
N ILE A 114 -4.54 -10.08 2.26
CA ILE A 114 -4.85 -11.42 2.74
C ILE A 114 -3.77 -11.81 3.76
N TYR A 115 -4.20 -12.40 4.86
CA TYR A 115 -3.29 -13.03 5.81
C TYR A 115 -2.56 -14.22 5.19
N ASN A 116 -1.24 -14.17 5.18
CA ASN A 116 -0.41 -15.25 4.65
C ASN A 116 0.04 -16.18 5.76
N LYS A 117 -0.64 -17.33 5.88
CA LYS A 117 -0.26 -18.38 6.85
C LYS A 117 1.17 -18.89 6.67
N PHE A 118 1.74 -18.83 5.46
CA PHE A 118 3.09 -19.31 5.21
C PHE A 118 4.18 -18.37 5.72
N SER A 119 3.84 -17.13 6.07
CA SER A 119 4.79 -16.19 6.70
C SER A 119 5.25 -16.66 8.08
N GLU A 120 4.49 -17.52 8.74
CA GLU A 120 4.84 -18.13 10.03
C GLU A 120 5.78 -19.33 9.89
N ASN A 121 6.14 -19.73 8.66
CA ASN A 121 7.06 -20.85 8.47
C ASN A 121 8.42 -20.53 9.09
N GLU A 122 9.03 -21.50 9.77
CA GLU A 122 10.33 -21.33 10.43
C GLU A 122 11.41 -20.77 9.51
N LYS A 123 11.40 -21.17 8.22
CA LYS A 123 12.35 -20.66 7.22
C LYS A 123 12.28 -19.14 7.07
N CYS A 124 11.10 -18.53 7.21
CA CYS A 124 10.92 -17.09 7.13
C CYS A 124 11.54 -16.30 8.29
N SER A 125 11.97 -16.97 9.36
CA SER A 125 12.73 -16.35 10.45
C SER A 125 14.23 -16.24 10.14
N LYS A 126 14.72 -16.94 9.10
CA LYS A 126 16.15 -16.95 8.74
C LYS A 126 16.47 -15.79 7.80
N GLU A 127 17.65 -15.19 7.98
CA GLU A 127 18.11 -14.02 7.21
C GLU A 127 18.04 -14.26 5.69
N GLU A 128 18.47 -15.46 5.26
CA GLU A 128 18.54 -15.86 3.86
C GLU A 128 17.17 -15.96 3.16
N TYR A 129 16.06 -15.94 3.90
CA TYR A 129 14.70 -15.96 3.35
C TYR A 129 13.92 -14.66 3.55
N LYS A 130 14.53 -13.60 4.10
CA LYS A 130 13.83 -12.31 4.30
C LYS A 130 13.26 -11.73 3.00
N ASP A 131 13.99 -11.92 1.89
CA ASP A 131 13.58 -11.43 0.57
C ASP A 131 12.61 -12.39 -0.16
N PHE A 132 12.31 -13.56 0.42
CA PHE A 132 11.35 -14.45 -0.18
C PHE A 132 9.95 -13.85 -0.04
N LYS A 133 9.30 -13.55 -1.18
CA LYS A 133 8.01 -12.84 -1.25
C LYS A 133 6.92 -13.38 -0.31
N TYR A 134 6.91 -14.69 -0.05
CA TYR A 134 5.89 -15.36 0.77
C TYR A 134 6.28 -15.48 2.25
N CYS A 135 7.35 -14.81 2.68
CA CYS A 135 7.62 -14.52 4.09
C CYS A 135 6.95 -13.23 4.56
N ASN A 136 6.37 -12.43 3.66
CA ASN A 136 5.55 -11.29 4.05
C ASN A 136 4.24 -11.75 4.70
N LYS A 137 3.90 -11.13 5.84
CA LYS A 137 2.68 -11.42 6.62
C LYS A 137 1.38 -11.19 5.84
N PHE A 138 1.39 -10.21 4.94
CA PHE A 138 0.24 -9.78 4.18
C PHE A 138 0.54 -9.83 2.69
N LEU A 139 -0.36 -10.44 1.92
CA LEU A 139 -0.27 -10.56 0.46
C LEU A 139 -1.52 -9.98 -0.18
N TYR A 140 -1.49 -9.72 -1.49
CA TYR A 140 -2.67 -9.29 -2.25
C TYR A 140 -3.23 -10.40 -3.15
N GLU A 141 -2.64 -11.59 -3.10
CA GLU A 141 -3.08 -12.80 -3.79
C GLU A 141 -3.16 -13.96 -2.81
N GLU A 142 -4.17 -14.82 -2.98
CA GLU A 142 -4.22 -16.09 -2.26
C GLU A 142 -3.16 -17.03 -2.82
N ILE A 143 -2.56 -17.82 -1.94
CA ILE A 143 -1.51 -18.77 -2.29
C ILE A 143 -1.88 -20.16 -1.79
N SER A 144 -1.86 -21.13 -2.71
CA SER A 144 -1.94 -22.54 -2.37
C SER A 144 -0.61 -23.06 -1.83
N GLU A 145 -0.68 -24.12 -1.04
CA GLU A 145 0.51 -24.78 -0.50
C GLU A 145 1.43 -25.32 -1.61
N GLU A 146 0.87 -25.84 -2.69
CA GLU A 146 1.63 -26.31 -3.85
C GLU A 146 2.40 -25.17 -4.53
N LYS A 147 1.75 -24.01 -4.74
CA LYS A 147 2.38 -22.82 -5.30
C LYS A 147 3.49 -22.33 -4.37
N TRP A 148 3.25 -22.33 -3.06
CA TRP A 148 4.26 -21.96 -2.06
C TRP A 148 5.49 -22.87 -2.11
N LYS A 149 5.29 -24.20 -2.05
CA LYS A 149 6.39 -25.19 -2.12
C LYS A 149 7.20 -25.04 -3.40
N LYS A 150 6.53 -24.88 -4.54
CA LYS A 150 7.17 -24.71 -5.85
C LYS A 150 8.02 -23.45 -5.89
N GLU A 151 7.52 -22.33 -5.38
CA GLU A 151 8.22 -21.06 -5.39
C GLU A 151 9.36 -21.03 -4.37
N LEU A 152 9.20 -21.69 -3.22
CA LEU A 152 10.26 -21.87 -2.22
C LEU A 152 11.43 -22.68 -2.79
N SER A 153 11.15 -23.83 -3.42
CA SER A 153 12.19 -24.67 -4.03
C SER A 153 12.98 -23.89 -5.09
N LYS A 154 12.29 -23.10 -5.93
CA LYS A 154 12.97 -22.21 -6.90
C LYS A 154 13.85 -21.17 -6.24
N TYR A 155 13.44 -20.63 -5.09
CA TYR A 155 14.21 -19.64 -4.34
C TYR A 155 15.46 -20.28 -3.72
N GLU A 156 15.32 -21.45 -3.11
CA GLU A 156 16.44 -22.23 -2.54
C GLU A 156 17.48 -22.57 -3.60
N SER A 157 17.06 -23.05 -4.78
CA SER A 157 18.00 -23.31 -5.87
C SER A 157 18.72 -22.05 -6.38
N LYS A 158 18.14 -20.86 -6.22
CA LYS A 158 18.82 -19.59 -6.54
C LYS A 158 19.85 -19.25 -5.46
N LEU A 159 19.51 -19.43 -4.19
CA LEU A 159 20.44 -19.24 -3.07
C LEU A 159 21.67 -20.13 -3.23
N GLU A 160 21.48 -21.43 -3.50
CA GLU A 160 22.58 -22.38 -3.73
C GLU A 160 23.48 -21.98 -4.89
N LYS A 161 22.89 -21.58 -6.03
CA LYS A 161 23.66 -21.11 -7.20
C LYS A 161 24.47 -19.86 -6.87
N ASN A 162 23.92 -18.93 -6.09
CA ASN A 162 24.62 -17.73 -5.69
C ASN A 162 25.79 -18.04 -4.76
N ILE A 163 25.62 -18.97 -3.83
CA ILE A 163 26.69 -19.46 -2.95
C ILE A 163 27.82 -20.09 -3.77
N ILE A 164 27.49 -21.05 -4.65
CA ILE A 164 28.48 -21.73 -5.51
C ILE A 164 29.22 -20.72 -6.41
N THR A 165 28.51 -19.73 -6.95
CA THR A 165 29.12 -18.72 -7.82
C THR A 165 30.07 -17.81 -7.03
N ASN A 166 29.68 -17.40 -5.82
CA ASN A 166 30.54 -16.61 -4.95
C ASN A 166 31.77 -17.38 -4.50
N ASP A 167 31.63 -18.64 -4.09
CA ASP A 167 32.76 -19.48 -3.69
C ASP A 167 33.76 -19.64 -4.83
N ASN A 168 33.28 -19.92 -6.05
CA ASN A 168 34.12 -20.01 -7.24
C ASN A 168 34.85 -18.69 -7.55
N ASN A 169 34.19 -17.55 -7.35
CA ASN A 169 34.80 -16.24 -7.54
C ASN A 169 35.89 -15.98 -6.49
N ILE A 170 35.65 -16.32 -5.23
CA ILE A 170 36.64 -16.19 -4.15
C ILE A 170 37.87 -17.07 -4.44
N VAL A 171 37.68 -18.32 -4.83
CA VAL A 171 38.78 -19.23 -5.19
C VAL A 171 39.62 -18.66 -6.33
N LYS A 172 38.98 -18.12 -7.38
CA LYS A 172 39.70 -17.48 -8.50
C LYS A 172 40.52 -16.27 -8.05
N ILE A 173 39.98 -15.44 -7.16
CA ILE A 173 40.70 -14.27 -6.60
C ILE A 173 41.92 -14.72 -5.80
N VAL A 174 41.76 -15.73 -4.93
CA VAL A 174 42.86 -16.25 -4.10
C VAL A 174 43.98 -16.84 -4.97
N ILE A 175 43.63 -17.64 -5.99
CA ILE A 175 44.62 -18.18 -6.94
C ILE A 175 45.32 -17.05 -7.69
N GLY A 176 44.57 -16.04 -8.15
CA GLY A 176 45.13 -14.87 -8.83
C GLY A 176 46.15 -14.11 -7.98
N ILE A 177 45.84 -13.85 -6.71
CA ILE A 177 46.77 -13.20 -5.77
C ILE A 177 48.01 -14.07 -5.54
N GLY A 178 47.83 -15.39 -5.37
CA GLY A 178 48.95 -16.33 -5.20
C GLY A 178 49.94 -16.31 -6.36
N LEU A 179 49.46 -16.29 -7.60
CA LEU A 179 50.30 -16.20 -8.80
C LEU A 179 51.09 -14.88 -8.87
N ILE A 180 50.47 -13.76 -8.48
CA ILE A 180 51.15 -12.45 -8.43
C ILE A 180 52.27 -12.47 -7.39
N VAL A 181 52.02 -12.99 -6.18
CA VAL A 181 53.07 -13.08 -5.14
C VAL A 181 54.22 -13.98 -5.60
N PHE A 182 53.93 -15.12 -6.23
CA PHE A 182 54.95 -16.04 -6.75
C PHE A 182 55.82 -15.40 -7.84
N THR A 183 55.23 -14.64 -8.76
CA THR A 183 55.98 -13.93 -9.81
C THR A 183 56.89 -12.85 -9.22
N ILE A 184 56.44 -12.10 -8.21
CA ILE A 184 57.27 -11.11 -7.51
C ILE A 184 58.46 -11.77 -6.81
N LEU A 185 58.24 -12.89 -6.10
CA LEU A 185 59.30 -13.62 -5.40
C LEU A 185 60.34 -14.18 -6.38
N THR A 186 59.90 -14.81 -7.47
CA THR A 186 60.81 -15.36 -8.48
C THR A 186 61.64 -14.27 -9.16
N ILE A 187 61.02 -13.15 -9.52
CA ILE A 187 61.73 -11.97 -10.06
C ILE A 187 62.76 -11.46 -9.03
N GLY A 188 62.38 -11.34 -7.76
CA GLY A 188 63.28 -10.92 -6.67
C GLY A 188 64.49 -11.84 -6.53
N ILE A 189 64.29 -13.16 -6.53
CA ILE A 189 65.35 -14.17 -6.48
C ILE A 189 66.29 -14.02 -7.69
N ILE A 190 65.73 -13.88 -8.90
CA ILE A 190 66.52 -13.70 -10.13
C ILE A 190 67.38 -12.43 -10.05
N MET A 191 66.83 -11.32 -9.54
CA MET A 191 67.59 -10.09 -9.35
C MET A 191 68.75 -10.26 -8.36
N ILE A 192 68.53 -10.96 -7.23
CA ILE A 192 69.57 -11.25 -6.24
C ILE A 192 70.69 -12.10 -6.85
N ILE A 193 70.35 -13.16 -7.60
CA ILE A 193 71.32 -14.02 -8.28
C ILE A 193 72.15 -13.22 -9.30
N ARG A 194 71.51 -12.37 -10.12
CA ARG A 194 72.20 -11.51 -11.09
C ARG A 194 73.14 -10.52 -10.40
N LYS A 195 72.74 -9.92 -9.28
CA LYS A 195 73.57 -9.00 -8.50
C LYS A 195 74.79 -9.70 -7.89
N ARG A 196 74.65 -10.95 -7.41
CA ARG A 196 75.77 -11.75 -6.91
C ARG A 196 76.77 -12.11 -8.02
N LYS A 197 76.31 -12.49 -9.21
CA LYS A 197 77.20 -12.77 -10.36
C LYS A 197 78.02 -11.54 -10.78
N ARG A 198 77.41 -10.35 -10.81
CA ARG A 198 78.11 -9.09 -11.18
C ARG A 198 79.16 -8.61 -10.17
N ARG A 199 79.16 -9.11 -8.93
CA ARG A 199 80.18 -8.77 -7.91
C ARG A 199 81.37 -9.73 -7.89
N LYS A 200 81.30 -10.84 -8.63
CA LYS A 200 82.36 -11.85 -8.73
C LYS A 200 83.24 -11.68 -9.99
N PHE A 201 82.92 -10.72 -10.83
CA PHE A 201 83.74 -10.20 -11.93
C PHE A 201 84.06 -8.75 -11.61
#